data_AF-A0A0A9CT13-F1
#
_entry.id   AF-A0A0A9CT13-F1
#
_cell.length_a   1.000
_cell.length_b   1.000
_cell.length_c   1.000
_cell.angle_alpha   90.00
_cell.angle_beta   90.00
_cell.angle_gamma   90.00
#
_symmetry.space_group_name_H-M   'P 1'
#
loop_
_entity.id
_entity.type
_entity.pdbx_description
1 polymer ?
#
loop_
_entity_poly.entity_id
_entity_poly.type
_entity_poly.pdbx_seq_one_letter_code
_entity_poly.pdbx_strand_id
1 'polypeptide(L)'
;MACRRSDPYIGPNSNASDAEPEKHQNSSHHSQNGDRGSMERDFDVFRWSRCKKAMPESVMRSIGIPLPPEQVEVLEDNIAWEDVQWSQTGVWVLGKEYPLARVHFLSPN
;
A
#
# COMPACT_ATOMS: atom_id res chain seq x y z
N MET A 1 -9.50 -0.29 -6.09
CA MET A 1 -8.51 -0.88 -5.16
C MET A 1 -8.06 0.20 -4.22
N ALA A 2 -8.06 -0.08 -2.91
CA ALA A 2 -7.52 0.82 -1.90
C ALA A 2 -6.02 0.54 -1.77
N CYS A 3 -5.19 1.55 -1.94
CA CYS A 3 -3.76 1.47 -1.66
C CYS A 3 -3.42 2.47 -0.56
N ARG A 4 -2.65 2.03 0.45
CA ARG A 4 -2.09 2.94 1.47
C ARG A 4 -1.23 3.97 0.76
N ARG A 5 -1.37 5.25 1.09
CA ARG A 5 -0.43 6.27 0.61
C ARG A 5 0.92 5.97 1.23
N SER A 6 1.93 5.81 0.39
CA SER A 6 3.30 5.97 0.83
C SER A 6 3.51 7.47 0.98
N ASP A 7 3.59 7.98 2.21
CA ASP A 7 4.14 9.31 2.41
C ASP A 7 5.53 9.35 1.77
N PRO A 8 5.93 10.47 1.14
CA PRO A 8 7.31 10.68 0.75
C PRO A 8 8.16 10.92 2.01
N TYR A 9 8.31 9.90 2.85
CA TYR A 9 9.37 9.87 3.84
C TYR A 9 10.68 9.70 3.07
N ILE A 10 11.46 10.78 3.03
CA ILE A 10 12.88 10.75 2.74
C ILE A 10 13.53 9.88 3.83
N GLY A 11 13.61 8.58 3.57
CA GLY A 11 14.47 7.64 4.28
C GLY A 11 15.75 7.44 3.48
N PRO A 12 16.93 7.29 4.11
CA PRO A 12 18.19 7.22 3.39
C PRO A 12 18.24 5.97 2.51
N ASN A 13 18.77 6.19 1.32
CA ASN A 13 18.95 5.22 0.23
C ASN A 13 19.73 3.97 0.69
N SER A 14 19.04 2.86 0.91
CA SER A 14 19.69 1.56 1.16
C SER A 14 20.06 0.90 -0.17
N ASN A 15 21.28 1.18 -0.63
CA ASN A 15 21.90 0.41 -1.71
C ASN A 15 22.04 -1.06 -1.28
N ALA A 16 21.56 -1.96 -2.12
CA ALA A 16 21.85 -3.38 -2.02
C ALA A 16 23.34 -3.63 -2.25
N SER A 17 23.98 -4.38 -1.35
CA SER A 17 25.20 -5.14 -1.63
C SER A 17 25.21 -6.36 -0.71
N ASP A 18 25.27 -7.51 -1.35
CA ASP A 18 25.28 -8.88 -0.83
C ASP A 18 26.67 -9.23 -0.26
N ALA A 19 26.72 -9.79 0.97
CA ALA A 19 27.73 -10.77 1.45
C ALA A 19 27.64 -10.95 3.00
N GLU A 20 27.33 -12.17 3.45
CA GLU A 20 27.60 -12.70 4.81
C GLU A 20 29.10 -13.11 4.96
N PRO A 21 29.69 -13.43 6.15
CA PRO A 21 29.08 -13.82 7.44
C PRO A 21 29.74 -13.28 8.77
N GLU A 22 29.05 -13.51 9.91
CA GLU A 22 29.52 -13.66 11.32
C GLU A 22 30.20 -12.52 12.15
N LYS A 23 29.61 -12.27 13.35
CA LYS A 23 30.22 -12.23 14.73
C LYS A 23 29.98 -10.98 15.59
N HIS A 24 29.17 -11.19 16.65
CA HIS A 24 29.16 -10.58 17.99
C HIS A 24 29.69 -9.15 18.20
N GLN A 25 28.82 -8.25 18.70
CA GLN A 25 29.07 -7.55 19.97
C GLN A 25 27.83 -6.87 20.57
N ASN A 26 27.64 -7.17 21.86
CA ASN A 26 26.68 -6.63 22.80
C ASN A 26 27.09 -5.21 23.21
N SER A 27 26.20 -4.22 23.05
CA SER A 27 26.31 -2.94 23.74
C SER A 27 24.92 -2.41 24.09
N SER A 28 24.45 -2.87 25.23
CA SER A 28 23.41 -2.24 26.04
C SER A 28 23.75 -0.77 26.32
N HIS A 29 23.07 0.15 25.63
CA HIS A 29 22.96 1.54 26.06
C HIS A 29 21.51 1.81 26.47
N HIS A 30 21.26 1.61 27.75
CA HIS A 30 20.09 2.15 28.42
C HIS A 30 20.33 3.65 28.62
N SER A 31 19.68 4.46 27.78
CA SER A 31 19.53 5.89 28.01
C SER A 31 18.04 6.17 28.22
N GLN A 32 17.65 6.34 29.48
CA GLN A 32 16.40 6.99 29.85
C GLN A 32 16.38 8.41 29.28
N ASN A 33 15.30 8.81 28.61
CA ASN A 33 14.54 9.96 29.09
C ASN A 33 13.14 9.95 28.48
N GLY A 34 12.14 10.21 29.32
CA GLY A 34 10.74 10.28 28.90
C GLY A 34 10.52 11.51 28.03
N ASP A 35 10.48 11.30 26.72
CA ASP A 35 9.61 12.12 25.88
C ASP A 35 8.26 11.41 25.86
N ARG A 36 7.25 12.01 26.48
CA ARG A 36 5.86 11.69 26.14
C ARG A 36 5.65 12.28 24.75
N GLY A 37 6.29 11.65 23.76
CA GLY A 37 6.06 11.92 22.36
C GLY A 37 4.57 11.86 22.21
N SER A 38 3.98 12.98 21.80
CA SER A 38 2.64 12.97 21.26
C SER A 38 2.71 11.90 20.18
N MET A 39 2.20 10.70 20.48
CA MET A 39 1.89 9.70 19.48
C MET A 39 0.76 10.33 18.69
N GLU A 40 1.12 11.29 17.83
CA GLU A 40 0.34 11.65 16.67
C GLU A 40 0.09 10.31 16.03
N ARG A 41 -1.14 9.82 16.18
CA ARG A 41 -1.52 8.56 15.58
C ARG A 41 -1.35 8.82 14.10
N ASP A 42 -0.27 8.29 13.52
CA ASP A 42 -0.09 8.23 12.08
C ASP A 42 -1.29 7.44 11.58
N PHE A 43 -2.33 8.16 11.18
CA PHE A 43 -3.52 7.55 10.63
C PHE A 43 -3.17 7.13 9.22
N ASP A 44 -3.31 5.84 8.95
CA ASP A 44 -3.13 5.32 7.62
C ASP A 44 -4.17 5.94 6.69
N VAL A 45 -3.69 6.79 5.79
CA VAL A 45 -4.49 7.36 4.72
C VAL A 45 -4.40 6.48 3.49
N PHE A 46 -5.55 6.21 2.89
CA PHE A 46 -5.68 5.36 1.73
C PHE A 46 -6.20 6.15 0.54
N ARG A 47 -6.02 5.56 -0.63
CA ARG A 47 -6.51 6.08 -1.91
C ARG A 47 -7.22 4.98 -2.66
N TRP A 48 -8.46 5.24 -3.07
CA TRP A 48 -9.26 4.33 -3.90
C TRP A 48 -9.05 4.67 -5.38
N SER A 49 -8.58 3.71 -6.16
CA SER A 49 -8.30 3.91 -7.59
C SER A 49 -8.79 2.75 -8.46
N ARG A 50 -9.03 3.03 -9.74
CA ARG A 50 -9.31 2.01 -10.77
C ARG A 50 -8.33 2.12 -11.93
N CYS A 51 -8.10 1.02 -12.64
CA CYS A 51 -7.33 1.05 -13.88
C CYS A 51 -8.07 1.87 -14.94
N LYS A 52 -7.35 2.73 -15.68
CA LYS A 52 -7.91 3.47 -16.82
C LYS A 52 -8.32 2.54 -17.96
N LYS A 53 -7.63 1.40 -18.09
CA LYS A 53 -7.89 0.36 -19.08
C LYS A 53 -7.80 -1.02 -18.41
N ALA A 54 -8.64 -1.96 -18.86
CA ALA A 54 -8.49 -3.36 -18.47
C ALA A 54 -7.15 -3.90 -19.00
N MET A 55 -6.35 -4.51 -18.11
CA MET A 55 -5.04 -5.07 -18.44
C MET A 55 -4.96 -6.53 -18.00
N PRO A 56 -4.31 -7.41 -18.79
CA PRO A 56 -3.98 -8.76 -18.34
C PRO A 56 -3.04 -8.76 -17.14
N GLU A 57 -3.09 -9.82 -16.32
CA GLU A 57 -2.22 -9.98 -15.15
C GLU A 57 -0.73 -9.88 -15.52
N SER A 58 -0.32 -10.49 -16.64
CA SER A 58 1.08 -10.46 -17.10
C SER A 58 1.58 -9.05 -17.35
N VAL A 59 0.72 -8.18 -17.88
CA VAL A 59 1.03 -6.76 -18.13
C VAL A 59 1.07 -5.99 -16.82
N MET A 60 0.13 -6.24 -15.90
CA MET A 60 0.14 -5.59 -14.59
C MET A 60 1.41 -5.96 -13.80
N ARG A 61 1.82 -7.23 -13.85
CA ARG A 61 3.04 -7.70 -13.19
C ARG A 61 4.31 -7.13 -13.82
N SER A 62 4.38 -6.98 -15.14
CA SER A 62 5.55 -6.41 -15.81
C SER A 62 5.71 -4.91 -15.55
N ILE A 63 4.61 -4.19 -15.36
CA ILE A 63 4.61 -2.77 -14.99
C ILE A 63 4.97 -2.58 -13.51
N GLY A 64 4.55 -3.52 -12.65
CA GLY A 64 4.69 -3.43 -11.20
C GLY A 64 3.37 -3.14 -10.50
N ILE A 65 3.22 -3.66 -9.28
CA ILE A 65 2.03 -3.47 -8.43
C ILE A 65 2.50 -2.81 -7.12
N PRO A 66 1.92 -1.68 -6.69
CA PRO A 66 0.75 -1.00 -7.27
C PRO A 66 1.05 -0.37 -8.63
N LEU A 67 0.01 -0.28 -9.47
CA LEU A 67 0.14 0.32 -10.80
C LEU A 67 0.52 1.80 -10.71
N PRO A 68 1.31 2.32 -11.65
CA PRO A 68 1.77 3.70 -11.65
C PRO A 68 0.60 4.68 -11.94
N PRO A 69 0.70 5.95 -11.50
CA PRO A 69 -0.36 6.95 -11.61
C PRO A 69 -0.87 7.17 -13.05
N GLU A 70 -0.02 6.96 -14.04
CA GLU A 70 -0.35 7.09 -15.45
C GLU A 70 -1.39 6.05 -15.88
N GLN A 71 -1.43 4.89 -15.22
CA GLN A 71 -2.31 3.75 -15.54
C GLN A 71 -3.59 3.71 -14.70
N VAL A 72 -3.70 4.53 -13.65
CA VAL A 72 -4.84 4.53 -12.72
C VAL A 72 -5.54 5.87 -12.62
N GLU A 73 -6.84 5.83 -12.41
CA GLU A 73 -7.68 6.98 -12.09
C GLU A 73 -8.02 6.92 -10.60
N VAL A 74 -7.74 8.01 -9.89
CA VAL A 74 -8.09 8.16 -8.47
C VAL A 74 -9.57 8.51 -8.41
N LEU A 75 -10.33 7.69 -7.68
CA LEU A 75 -11.77 7.85 -7.51
C LEU A 75 -12.10 8.54 -6.19
N GLU A 76 -11.41 8.14 -5.12
CA GLU A 76 -11.49 8.77 -3.79
C GLU A 76 -10.07 8.83 -3.21
N ASP A 77 -9.75 9.87 -2.43
CA ASP A 77 -8.44 10.09 -1.82
C ASP A 77 -8.58 10.52 -0.36
N ASN A 78 -7.51 10.32 0.41
CA ASN A 78 -7.47 10.59 1.86
C ASN A 78 -8.60 9.89 2.64
N ILE A 79 -8.92 8.65 2.25
CA ILE A 79 -9.94 7.85 2.94
C ILE A 79 -9.28 7.12 4.11
N ALA A 80 -10.00 6.99 5.22
CA ALA A 80 -9.59 6.12 6.32
C ALA A 80 -9.94 4.67 5.98
N TRP A 81 -9.37 3.73 6.74
CA TRP A 81 -9.73 2.32 6.60
C TRP A 81 -11.21 2.08 6.92
N GLU A 82 -11.73 2.82 7.89
CA GLU A 82 -13.11 2.76 8.38
C GLU A 82 -14.15 3.24 7.34
N ASP A 83 -13.71 4.00 6.33
CA ASP A 83 -14.57 4.51 5.27
C ASP A 83 -14.85 3.46 4.17
N VAL A 84 -14.21 2.28 4.25
CA VAL A 84 -14.33 1.20 3.27
C VAL A 84 -15.19 0.08 3.84
N GLN A 85 -16.33 -0.20 3.20
CA GLN A 85 -17.23 -1.29 3.58
C GLN A 85 -17.42 -2.27 2.42
N TRP A 86 -17.18 -3.55 2.67
CA TRP A 86 -17.32 -4.60 1.65
C TRP A 86 -18.75 -5.13 1.62
N SER A 87 -19.30 -5.32 0.42
CA SER A 87 -20.58 -5.99 0.20
C SER A 87 -20.38 -7.25 -0.66
N GLN A 88 -21.45 -8.02 -0.86
CA GLN A 88 -21.40 -9.21 -1.71
C GLN A 88 -21.07 -8.88 -3.17
N THR A 89 -21.49 -7.71 -3.66
CA THR A 89 -21.43 -7.30 -5.07
C THR A 89 -20.49 -6.13 -5.34
N GLY A 90 -19.92 -5.52 -4.29
CA GLY A 90 -19.16 -4.28 -4.44
C GLY A 90 -18.40 -3.85 -3.19
N VAL A 91 -17.88 -2.63 -3.25
CA VAL A 91 -17.26 -1.92 -2.14
C VAL A 91 -17.90 -0.56 -2.02
N TRP A 92 -18.30 -0.20 -0.82
CA TRP A 92 -18.74 1.14 -0.48
C TRP A 92 -17.54 1.93 0.04
N VAL A 93 -17.27 3.08 -0.56
CA VAL A 93 -16.22 4.01 -0.12
C VAL A 93 -16.86 5.38 0.03
N LEU A 94 -16.79 5.97 1.23
CA LEU A 94 -17.43 7.26 1.54
C LEU A 94 -18.92 7.31 1.15
N GLY A 95 -19.64 6.21 1.35
CA GLY A 95 -21.06 6.10 1.02
C GLY A 95 -21.38 5.90 -0.48
N LYS A 96 -20.37 5.74 -1.34
CA LYS A 96 -20.55 5.44 -2.77
C LYS A 96 -20.21 3.99 -3.08
N GLU A 97 -21.13 3.28 -3.73
CA GLU A 97 -20.93 1.88 -4.14
C GLU A 97 -20.13 1.78 -5.44
N TYR A 98 -19.10 0.94 -5.41
CA TYR A 98 -18.27 0.54 -6.53
C TYR A 98 -18.49 -0.95 -6.80
N PRO A 99 -19.17 -1.33 -7.90
CA PRO A 99 -19.36 -2.73 -8.26
C PRO A 99 -18.02 -3.45 -8.44
N LEU A 100 -17.89 -4.65 -7.89
CA LEU A 100 -16.72 -5.49 -8.09
C LEU A 100 -17.02 -6.63 -9.05
N ALA A 101 -16.31 -6.65 -10.17
CA ALA A 101 -16.22 -7.84 -11.00
C ALA A 101 -15.06 -8.71 -10.50
N ARG A 102 -15.34 -9.96 -10.14
CA ARG A 102 -14.30 -10.91 -9.78
C ARG A 102 -13.68 -11.48 -11.06
N VAL A 103 -12.50 -11.01 -11.41
CA VAL A 103 -11.74 -11.56 -12.56
C VAL A 103 -11.16 -12.90 -12.15
N HIS A 104 -11.39 -13.93 -12.97
CA HIS A 104 -10.81 -15.26 -12.81
C HIS A 104 -9.81 -15.46 -13.95
N PHE A 105 -8.53 -15.66 -13.62
CA PHE A 105 -7.54 -16.06 -14.60
C PHE A 105 -7.61 -17.58 -14.74
N LEU A 106 -8.07 -18.06 -15.88
CA LEU A 106 -8.02 -19.49 -16.21
C LEU A 106 -6.60 -19.80 -16.69
N SER A 107 -5.94 -20.79 -16.08
CA SER A 107 -4.69 -21.30 -16.62
C SER A 107 -4.95 -21.97 -17.98
N PRO A 108 -4.06 -21.82 -18.98
CA PRO A 108 -4.10 -22.65 -20.17
C PRO A 108 -3.96 -24.12 -19.77
N ASN A 109 -4.80 -24.99 -20.33
CA ASN A 109 -4.67 -26.45 -20.21
C ASN A 109 -3.59 -26.98 -21.14
#